data_AF-A0A365KLW6-F1
#
_entry.id   AF-A0A365KLW6-F1
#
_cell.length_a   1.000
_cell.length_b   1.000
_cell.length_c   1.000
_cell.angle_alpha   90.00
_cell.angle_beta   90.00
_cell.angle_gamma   90.00
#
_symmetry.space_group_name_H-M   'P 1'
#
loop_
_entity.id
_entity.type
_entity.pdbx_description
1 polymer ?
#
loop_
_entity_poly.entity_id
_entity_poly.type
_entity_poly.pdbx_seq_one_letter_code
_entity_poly.pdbx_strand_id
1 'polypeptide(L)'
;MENKTEQTTQLATEKTITDYVEGGIDSAEKIIADQKKIQANLEEEVKPNAEEKLEETLDKTNDTLDEVEKNLEKREQELLQREVKAELKDKGLDMFADVINITDAKQLPDMVKKLTAIVNDIKVSLSYKPADNTKQDAYTIHEQNKDTKSMIGNKLANFFK
;
A
#
# COMPACT_ATOMS: atom_id res chain seq x y z
N MET A 1 78.57 -23.52 -56.43
CA MET A 1 77.93 -24.62 -57.20
C MET A 1 77.56 -25.70 -56.19
N GLU A 2 76.67 -25.48 -55.23
CA GLU A 2 75.25 -25.09 -55.32
C GLU A 2 74.38 -26.17 -55.97
N ASN A 3 73.56 -26.77 -55.10
CA ASN A 3 72.23 -27.36 -55.33
C ASN A 3 72.10 -28.84 -55.74
N LYS A 4 72.04 -29.73 -54.73
CA LYS A 4 71.18 -30.93 -54.79
C LYS A 4 70.75 -31.42 -53.40
N THR A 5 70.41 -30.49 -52.51
CA THR A 5 69.98 -30.80 -51.14
C THR A 5 68.64 -30.13 -50.89
N GLU A 6 67.57 -30.58 -51.54
CA GLU A 6 66.19 -30.16 -51.23
C GLU A 6 65.22 -30.98 -52.07
N GLN A 7 65.02 -32.26 -51.72
CA GLN A 7 63.79 -32.97 -52.13
C GLN A 7 63.49 -34.27 -51.36
N THR A 8 63.98 -34.41 -50.12
CA THR A 8 63.76 -35.63 -49.32
C THR A 8 63.14 -35.36 -47.95
N THR A 9 62.48 -34.21 -47.77
CA THR A 9 61.88 -33.86 -46.47
C THR A 9 60.47 -33.30 -46.57
N GLN A 10 59.66 -33.73 -47.54
CA GLN A 10 58.22 -33.44 -47.57
C GLN A 10 57.44 -34.59 -48.23
N LEU A 11 57.34 -35.72 -47.53
CA LEU A 11 56.23 -36.66 -47.64
C LEU A 11 56.18 -37.39 -46.28
N ALA A 12 55.81 -36.66 -45.24
CA ALA A 12 54.44 -36.64 -44.74
C ALA A 12 54.01 -38.09 -44.37
N THR A 13 54.25 -38.54 -43.14
CA THR A 13 53.24 -38.49 -42.05
C THR A 13 51.86 -39.09 -42.39
N GLU A 14 51.77 -40.00 -43.35
CA GLU A 14 50.53 -40.73 -43.64
C GLU A 14 50.81 -42.23 -43.83
N LYS A 15 51.37 -42.89 -42.82
CA LYS A 15 51.26 -44.36 -42.74
C LYS A 15 51.46 -44.93 -41.34
N THR A 16 51.15 -44.13 -40.35
CA THR A 16 50.84 -44.59 -39.00
C THR A 16 49.35 -44.32 -38.82
N ILE A 17 48.61 -45.32 -38.33
CA ILE A 17 47.18 -45.24 -37.93
C ILE A 17 46.16 -45.56 -39.06
N THR A 18 46.25 -46.72 -39.72
CA THR A 18 45.10 -47.25 -40.50
C THR A 18 44.80 -48.73 -40.25
N ASP A 19 45.23 -49.31 -39.13
CA ASP A 19 44.87 -50.70 -38.75
C ASP A 19 44.28 -50.81 -37.32
N TYR A 20 43.97 -49.69 -36.68
CA TYR A 20 43.39 -49.66 -35.31
C TYR A 20 42.05 -48.91 -35.20
N VAL A 21 41.41 -48.56 -36.32
CA VAL A 21 40.26 -47.64 -36.32
C VAL A 21 38.93 -48.31 -36.70
N GLU A 22 38.92 -49.47 -37.38
CA GLU A 22 37.66 -50.05 -37.88
C GLU A 22 36.87 -50.88 -36.85
N GLY A 23 37.49 -51.35 -35.76
CA GLY A 23 36.76 -52.11 -34.71
C GLY A 23 36.11 -51.25 -33.62
N GLY A 24 36.43 -49.95 -33.56
CA GLY A 24 36.01 -49.05 -32.47
C GLY A 24 34.81 -48.15 -32.78
N ILE A 25 34.44 -48.01 -34.05
CA ILE A 25 33.44 -47.03 -34.49
C ILE A 25 32.00 -47.59 -34.37
N ASP A 26 31.78 -48.86 -34.70
CA ASP A 26 30.45 -49.52 -34.60
C ASP A 26 29.91 -49.58 -33.16
N SER A 27 30.80 -49.64 -32.16
CA SER A 27 30.41 -49.62 -30.75
C SER A 27 30.11 -48.19 -30.27
N ALA A 28 30.78 -47.17 -30.80
CA ALA A 28 30.58 -45.78 -30.41
C ALA A 28 29.24 -45.23 -30.92
N GLU A 29 28.86 -45.53 -32.17
CA GLU A 29 27.58 -45.09 -32.72
C GLU A 29 26.37 -45.71 -31.99
N LYS A 30 26.49 -46.98 -31.59
CA LYS A 30 25.45 -47.66 -30.81
C LYS A 30 25.32 -47.10 -29.40
N ILE A 31 26.44 -46.78 -28.75
CA ILE A 31 26.47 -46.14 -27.42
C ILE A 31 25.89 -44.72 -27.49
N ILE A 32 26.17 -43.95 -28.54
CA ILE A 32 25.62 -42.61 -28.76
C ILE A 32 24.12 -42.68 -29.02
N ALA A 33 23.65 -43.64 -29.82
CA ALA A 33 22.22 -43.84 -30.08
C ALA A 33 21.45 -44.27 -28.84
N ASP A 34 22.02 -45.16 -28.02
CA ASP A 34 21.42 -45.60 -26.76
C ASP A 34 21.41 -44.47 -25.71
N GLN A 35 22.46 -43.66 -25.61
CA GLN A 35 22.45 -42.45 -24.76
C GLN A 35 21.42 -41.41 -25.22
N LYS A 36 21.25 -41.24 -26.54
CA LYS A 36 20.26 -40.31 -27.09
C LYS A 36 18.82 -40.78 -26.86
N LYS A 37 18.56 -42.09 -26.87
CA LYS A 37 17.27 -42.66 -26.48
C LYS A 37 16.99 -42.54 -24.99
N ILE A 38 18.01 -42.70 -24.14
CA ILE A 38 17.88 -42.51 -22.68
C ILE A 38 17.59 -41.03 -22.35
N GLN A 39 18.22 -40.08 -23.03
CA GLN A 39 17.93 -38.64 -22.85
C GLN A 39 16.53 -38.26 -23.34
N ALA A 40 16.06 -38.82 -24.47
CA ALA A 40 14.72 -38.55 -24.98
C ALA A 40 13.62 -39.10 -24.06
N ASN A 41 13.80 -40.28 -23.47
CA ASN A 41 12.83 -40.85 -22.52
C ASN A 41 12.79 -40.12 -21.16
N LEU A 42 13.91 -39.55 -20.70
CA LEU A 42 13.91 -38.72 -19.48
C LEU A 42 13.15 -37.40 -19.68
N GLU A 43 13.05 -36.88 -20.90
CA GLU A 43 12.31 -35.66 -21.18
C GLU A 43 10.81 -35.88 -21.34
N GLU A 44 10.36 -37.06 -21.78
CA GLU A 44 8.95 -37.37 -22.00
C GLU A 44 8.20 -37.73 -20.70
N GLU A 45 8.87 -38.34 -19.71
CA GLU A 45 8.25 -38.71 -18.42
C GLU A 45 8.33 -37.61 -17.34
N VAL A 46 9.28 -36.67 -17.44
CA VAL A 46 9.52 -35.64 -16.40
C VAL A 46 8.77 -34.34 -16.66
N LYS A 47 8.49 -33.99 -17.93
CA LYS A 47 7.73 -32.78 -18.31
C LYS A 47 6.29 -32.76 -17.79
N PRO A 48 5.45 -33.81 -17.95
CA PRO A 48 4.06 -33.74 -17.51
C PRO A 48 3.91 -33.65 -15.98
N ASN A 49 4.79 -34.30 -15.21
CA ASN A 49 4.75 -34.29 -13.74
C ASN A 49 5.30 -32.98 -13.14
N ALA A 50 6.22 -32.31 -13.82
CA ALA A 50 6.75 -31.02 -13.38
C ALA A 50 5.75 -29.88 -13.65
N GLU A 51 5.07 -29.89 -14.80
CA GLU A 51 4.05 -28.90 -15.17
C GLU A 51 2.79 -29.01 -14.29
N GLU A 52 2.28 -30.22 -14.08
CA GLU A 52 1.10 -30.46 -13.22
C GLU A 52 1.37 -30.08 -11.75
N LYS A 53 2.57 -30.37 -11.24
CA LYS A 53 2.97 -29.92 -9.89
C LYS A 53 3.20 -28.41 -9.80
N LEU A 54 3.69 -27.77 -10.86
CA LEU A 54 3.84 -26.33 -10.92
C LEU A 54 2.48 -25.63 -10.92
N GLU A 55 1.53 -26.08 -11.74
CA GLU A 55 0.15 -25.57 -11.76
C GLU A 55 -0.54 -25.78 -10.41
N GLU A 56 -0.43 -26.96 -9.81
CA GLU A 56 -1.04 -27.23 -8.49
C GLU A 56 -0.40 -26.37 -7.37
N THR A 57 0.90 -26.07 -7.44
CA THR A 57 1.54 -25.16 -6.49
C THR A 57 1.19 -23.70 -6.75
N LEU A 58 1.05 -23.28 -8.01
CA LEU A 58 0.67 -21.92 -8.42
C LEU A 58 -0.75 -21.61 -7.97
N ASP A 59 -1.69 -22.51 -8.21
CA ASP A 59 -3.09 -22.35 -7.79
C ASP A 59 -3.22 -22.29 -6.27
N LYS A 60 -2.53 -23.17 -5.53
CA LYS A 60 -2.50 -23.11 -4.07
C LYS A 60 -1.86 -21.82 -3.55
N THR A 61 -0.80 -21.33 -4.19
CA THR A 61 -0.18 -20.05 -3.79
C THR A 61 -1.05 -18.85 -4.11
N ASN A 62 -1.77 -18.86 -5.23
CA ASN A 62 -2.69 -17.79 -5.62
C ASN A 62 -3.89 -17.73 -4.67
N ASP A 63 -4.49 -18.86 -4.32
CA ASP A 63 -5.56 -18.92 -3.33
C ASP A 63 -5.10 -18.41 -1.95
N THR A 64 -3.89 -18.78 -1.53
CA THR A 64 -3.33 -18.28 -0.26
C THR A 64 -2.95 -16.80 -0.31
N LEU A 65 -2.50 -16.28 -1.45
CA LEU A 65 -2.22 -14.85 -1.63
C LEU A 65 -3.52 -14.04 -1.60
N ASP A 66 -4.57 -14.52 -2.28
CA ASP A 66 -5.90 -13.93 -2.26
C ASP A 66 -6.50 -13.87 -0.84
N GLU A 67 -6.30 -14.93 -0.05
CA GLU A 67 -6.72 -14.96 1.37
C GLU A 67 -5.88 -14.02 2.24
N VAL A 68 -4.58 -13.91 2.00
CA VAL A 68 -3.68 -13.01 2.71
C VAL A 68 -4.00 -11.55 2.39
N GLU A 69 -4.22 -11.20 1.12
CA GLU A 69 -4.60 -9.87 0.68
C GLU A 69 -5.95 -9.45 1.27
N LYS A 70 -6.96 -10.33 1.22
CA LYS A 70 -8.27 -10.07 1.86
C LYS A 70 -8.16 -9.90 3.37
N ASN A 71 -7.30 -10.68 4.04
CA ASN A 71 -7.09 -10.52 5.48
C ASN A 71 -6.34 -9.24 5.82
N LEU A 72 -5.40 -8.81 4.98
CA LEU A 72 -4.69 -7.55 5.15
C LEU A 72 -5.63 -6.37 4.94
N GLU A 73 -6.44 -6.39 3.89
CA GLU A 73 -7.43 -5.34 3.61
C GLU A 73 -8.46 -5.22 4.75
N LYS A 74 -8.94 -6.35 5.29
CA LYS A 74 -9.82 -6.34 6.47
C LYS A 74 -9.14 -5.72 7.69
N ARG A 75 -7.88 -6.11 7.95
CA ARG A 75 -7.09 -5.55 9.07
C ARG A 75 -6.91 -4.04 8.91
N GLU A 76 -6.62 -3.56 7.71
CA GLU A 76 -6.48 -2.13 7.41
C GLU A 76 -7.78 -1.37 7.60
N GLN A 77 -8.90 -1.90 7.10
CA GLN A 77 -10.22 -1.32 7.30
C GLN A 77 -10.62 -1.28 8.78
N GLU A 78 -10.36 -2.33 9.54
CA GLU A 78 -10.61 -2.38 10.99
C GLU A 78 -9.76 -1.34 11.75
N LEU A 79 -8.49 -1.19 11.38
CA LEU A 79 -7.60 -0.20 11.98
C LEU A 79 -8.06 1.22 11.68
N LEU A 80 -8.43 1.50 10.43
CA LEU A 80 -8.95 2.80 10.02
C LEU A 80 -10.24 3.13 10.76
N GLN A 81 -11.18 2.19 10.84
CA GLN A 81 -12.42 2.39 11.59
C GLN A 81 -12.17 2.66 13.07
N ARG A 82 -11.20 1.96 13.67
CA ARG A 82 -10.81 2.18 15.06
C ARG A 82 -10.20 3.57 15.27
N GLU A 83 -9.36 4.02 14.36
CA GLU A 83 -8.76 5.36 14.38
C GLU A 83 -9.82 6.45 14.23
N VAL A 84 -10.71 6.32 13.24
CA VAL A 84 -11.86 7.20 13.03
C VAL A 84 -12.72 7.29 14.29
N LYS A 85 -13.05 6.14 14.90
CA LYS A 85 -13.86 6.11 16.13
C LYS A 85 -13.15 6.77 17.31
N ALA A 86 -11.84 6.57 17.45
CA ALA A 86 -11.06 7.22 18.50
C ALA A 86 -11.05 8.74 18.32
N GLU A 87 -10.79 9.22 17.11
CA GLU A 87 -10.75 10.66 16.84
C GLU A 87 -12.12 11.33 17.00
N LEU A 88 -13.20 10.69 16.53
CA LEU A 88 -14.56 11.17 16.76
C LEU A 88 -14.89 11.24 18.26
N LYS A 89 -14.49 10.24 19.03
CA LYS A 89 -14.71 10.21 20.48
C LYS A 89 -13.97 11.33 21.20
N ASP A 90 -12.71 11.59 20.84
CA ASP A 90 -11.90 12.68 21.42
C ASP A 90 -12.52 14.06 21.17
N LYS A 91 -13.28 14.21 20.09
CA LYS A 91 -14.02 15.45 19.75
C LYS A 91 -15.44 15.48 20.30
N GLY A 92 -15.86 14.47 21.06
CA GLY A 92 -17.22 14.36 21.59
C GLY A 92 -18.28 14.05 20.52
N LEU A 93 -17.86 13.50 19.38
CA LEU A 93 -18.70 13.10 18.25
C LEU A 93 -18.97 11.58 18.22
N ASP A 94 -18.81 10.90 19.36
CA ASP A 94 -19.00 9.43 19.49
C ASP A 94 -20.37 8.96 18.98
N MET A 95 -21.41 9.79 19.15
CA MET A 95 -22.77 9.51 18.65
C MET A 95 -22.86 9.39 17.13
N PHE A 96 -21.87 9.88 16.39
CA PHE A 96 -21.82 9.82 14.94
C PHE A 96 -20.95 8.66 14.42
N ALA A 97 -20.30 7.89 15.30
CA ALA A 97 -19.38 6.81 14.90
C ALA A 97 -20.07 5.74 14.04
N ASP A 98 -21.33 5.43 14.31
CA ASP A 98 -22.08 4.41 13.56
C ASP A 98 -22.64 4.91 12.22
N VAL A 99 -22.64 6.23 12.01
CA VAL A 99 -23.18 6.87 10.79
C VAL A 99 -22.06 7.26 9.82
N ILE A 100 -20.84 7.46 10.32
CA ILE A 100 -19.71 7.90 9.54
C ILE A 100 -18.91 6.69 9.08
N ASN A 101 -18.97 6.40 7.78
CA ASN A 101 -18.07 5.45 7.14
C ASN A 101 -17.03 6.22 6.31
N ILE A 102 -15.77 6.21 6.75
CA ILE A 102 -14.67 6.89 6.07
C ILE A 102 -13.79 5.83 5.42
N THR A 103 -13.66 5.92 4.10
CA THR A 103 -12.78 5.06 3.30
C THR A 103 -11.40 5.67 3.09
N ASP A 104 -11.24 6.97 3.33
CA ASP A 104 -9.98 7.70 3.18
C ASP A 104 -9.71 8.58 4.40
N ALA A 105 -8.62 8.29 5.11
CA ALA A 105 -8.16 9.02 6.29
C ALA A 105 -8.04 10.54 6.05
N LYS A 106 -7.78 10.97 4.82
CA LYS A 106 -7.64 12.41 4.49
C LYS A 106 -8.94 13.19 4.65
N GLN A 107 -10.10 12.53 4.60
CA GLN A 107 -11.41 13.19 4.70
C GLN A 107 -11.88 13.34 6.16
N LEU A 108 -11.29 12.59 7.08
CA LEU A 108 -11.60 12.61 8.51
C LEU A 108 -11.52 14.01 9.14
N PRO A 109 -10.43 14.79 8.99
CA PRO A 109 -10.33 16.10 9.65
C PRO A 109 -11.37 17.11 9.16
N ASP A 110 -11.68 17.11 7.86
CA ASP A 110 -12.69 17.99 7.29
C ASP A 110 -14.11 17.62 7.75
N MET A 111 -14.39 16.32 7.84
CA MET A 111 -15.67 15.82 8.36
C MET A 111 -15.83 16.18 9.84
N VAL A 112 -14.81 15.92 10.66
CA VAL A 112 -14.77 16.28 12.09
C VAL A 112 -15.01 17.78 12.28
N LYS A 113 -14.39 18.63 11.47
CA LYS A 113 -14.58 20.08 11.53
C LYS A 113 -16.02 20.50 11.25
N LYS A 114 -16.66 19.93 10.21
CA LYS A 114 -18.06 20.21 9.87
C LYS A 114 -19.01 19.75 10.97
N LEU A 115 -18.82 18.55 11.50
CA LEU A 115 -19.65 18.02 12.58
C LEU A 115 -19.51 18.83 13.87
N THR A 116 -18.28 19.23 14.20
CA THR A 116 -18.01 20.09 15.35
C THR A 116 -18.72 21.44 15.20
N ALA A 117 -18.71 22.04 14.00
CA ALA A 117 -19.44 23.27 13.73
C ALA A 117 -20.94 23.10 13.93
N ILE A 118 -21.54 22.03 13.37
CA ILE A 118 -22.97 21.72 13.54
C ILE A 118 -23.32 21.55 15.03
N VAL A 119 -22.52 20.79 15.78
CA VAL A 119 -22.75 20.58 17.22
C VAL A 119 -22.65 21.90 17.99
N ASN A 120 -21.70 22.77 17.64
CA ASN A 120 -21.58 24.09 18.25
C ASN A 120 -22.77 25.00 17.93
N ASP A 121 -23.25 24.99 16.68
CA ASP A 121 -24.43 25.77 16.28
C ASP A 121 -25.69 25.28 17.00
N ILE A 122 -25.86 23.96 17.13
CA ILE A 122 -26.94 23.36 17.91
C ILE A 122 -26.82 23.76 19.39
N LYS A 123 -25.62 23.69 19.97
CA LYS A 123 -25.39 24.14 21.35
C LYS A 123 -25.79 25.59 21.53
N VAL A 124 -25.37 26.49 20.64
CA VAL A 124 -25.72 27.93 20.73
C VAL A 124 -27.21 28.16 20.57
N SER A 125 -27.87 27.46 19.63
CA SER A 125 -29.31 27.63 19.40
C SER A 125 -30.18 27.07 20.53
N LEU A 126 -29.75 25.97 21.17
CA LEU A 126 -30.41 25.38 22.33
C LEU A 126 -29.96 25.99 23.67
N SER A 127 -28.90 26.80 23.66
CA SER A 127 -28.44 27.49 24.86
C SER A 127 -29.54 28.42 25.37
N TYR A 128 -29.69 28.47 26.68
CA TYR A 128 -30.60 29.39 27.33
C TYR A 128 -30.26 30.83 26.92
N LYS A 129 -31.16 31.44 26.16
CA LYS A 129 -31.12 32.87 25.87
C LYS A 129 -32.05 33.57 26.89
N PRO A 130 -31.52 34.37 27.81
CA PRO A 130 -32.36 35.12 28.74
C PRO A 130 -33.38 35.95 27.95
N ALA A 131 -34.66 35.85 28.31
CA ALA A 131 -35.72 36.64 27.69
C ALA A 131 -35.46 38.14 27.87
N ASP A 132 -34.89 38.51 29.02
CA ASP A 132 -34.43 39.86 29.33
C ASP A 132 -32.97 40.04 28.92
N ASN A 133 -32.74 40.23 27.62
CA ASN A 133 -31.56 40.94 27.15
C ASN A 133 -31.82 42.45 27.29
N THR A 134 -32.28 42.89 28.46
CA THR A 134 -32.43 44.32 28.74
C THR A 134 -31.07 44.92 28.49
N LYS A 135 -30.96 45.71 27.42
CA LYS A 135 -29.74 46.46 27.12
C LYS A 135 -29.35 47.12 28.43
N GLN A 136 -28.17 46.78 28.96
CA GLN A 136 -27.69 47.44 30.16
C GLN A 136 -27.82 48.94 29.93
N ASP A 137 -28.37 49.65 30.92
CA ASP A 137 -28.45 51.09 30.79
C ASP A 137 -27.03 51.65 30.66
N ALA A 138 -26.92 52.77 29.96
CA ALA A 138 -25.62 53.33 29.66
C ALA A 138 -24.86 53.72 30.95
N TYR A 139 -25.56 54.03 32.05
CA TYR A 139 -24.93 54.25 33.36
C TYR A 139 -24.21 53.00 33.88
N THR A 140 -24.87 51.84 33.88
CA THR A 140 -24.33 50.54 34.32
C THR A 140 -23.16 50.11 33.45
N ILE A 141 -23.21 50.39 32.14
CA ILE A 141 -22.08 50.15 31.23
C ILE A 141 -20.87 51.02 31.63
N HIS A 142 -21.07 52.30 31.92
CA HIS A 142 -19.99 53.19 32.34
C HIS A 142 -19.45 52.82 33.74
N GLU A 143 -20.32 52.35 34.65
CA GLU A 143 -19.94 51.86 35.97
C GLU A 143 -19.02 50.64 35.89
N GLN A 144 -19.38 49.64 35.09
CA GLN A 144 -18.55 48.46 34.85
C GLN A 144 -17.18 48.80 34.25
N ASN A 145 -17.15 49.77 33.33
CA ASN A 145 -15.92 50.24 32.69
C ASN A 145 -15.14 51.25 33.55
N LYS A 146 -15.62 51.58 34.76
CA LYS A 146 -15.04 52.60 35.65
C LYS A 146 -14.88 53.98 34.99
N ASP A 147 -15.72 54.29 34.00
CA ASP A 147 -15.73 55.58 33.31
C ASP A 147 -16.60 56.58 34.06
N THR A 148 -16.00 57.19 35.08
CA THR A 148 -16.66 58.16 35.96
C THR A 148 -17.13 59.42 35.22
N LYS A 149 -16.44 59.85 34.16
CA LYS A 149 -16.84 61.02 33.37
C LYS A 149 -18.15 60.73 32.63
N SER A 150 -18.22 59.58 31.96
CA SER A 150 -19.41 59.19 31.23
C SER A 150 -20.58 58.84 32.15
N MET A 151 -20.33 58.30 33.36
CA MET A 151 -21.37 58.09 34.38
C MET A 151 -22.04 59.41 34.78
N ILE A 152 -21.24 60.44 35.09
CA ILE A 152 -21.73 61.76 35.47
C ILE A 152 -22.48 62.39 34.29
N GLY A 153 -21.91 62.33 33.09
CA GLY A 153 -22.55 62.82 31.87
C GLY A 153 -23.93 62.19 31.64
N ASN A 154 -24.03 60.87 31.80
CA ASN A 154 -25.28 60.14 31.63
C ASN A 154 -26.33 60.53 32.69
N LYS A 155 -25.91 60.59 33.96
CA LYS A 155 -26.79 60.96 35.08
C LYS A 155 -27.32 62.39 34.93
N LEU A 156 -26.48 63.33 34.51
CA LEU A 156 -26.89 64.71 34.27
C LEU A 156 -27.81 64.82 33.05
N ALA A 157 -27.48 64.14 31.94
CA ALA A 157 -28.31 64.13 30.74
C ALA A 157 -29.72 63.59 31.00
N ASN A 158 -29.86 62.57 31.85
CA ASN A 158 -31.16 62.03 32.25
C ASN A 158 -31.91 62.92 33.24
N PHE A 159 -31.20 63.77 34.01
CA PHE A 159 -31.80 64.67 34.99
C PHE A 159 -32.42 65.92 34.34
N PHE A 160 -31.87 66.36 33.20
CA PHE A 160 -32.36 67.53 32.45
C PHE A 160 -33.26 67.16 31.26
N LYS A 161 -33.71 65.91 31.20
CA LYS A 161 -34.56 65.39 30.12
C LYS A 161 -36.04 65.43 30.48
#